data_AF-C5KXV6-F1
#
_entry.id   AF-C5KXV6-F1
#
_cell.length_a   1.000
_cell.length_b   1.000
_cell.length_c   1.000
_cell.angle_alpha   90.00
_cell.angle_beta   90.00
_cell.angle_gamma   90.00
#
_symmetry.space_group_name_H-M   'P 1'
#
loop_
_entity.id
_entity.type
_entity.pdbx_description
1 polymer ?
#
loop_
_entity_poly.entity_id
_entity_poly.type
_entity_poly.pdbx_seq_one_letter_code
_entity_poly.pdbx_strand_id
1 'polypeptide(L)'
;MPTREGPQEGGSVCAATLAEAAAIDLDLERTFSHLSSAASGREEAKILLNRFVEEHPDVGYTQGMNYVATCLVLRHTRGGHCAREVAYQQFVAIMAHLSGLWSDGLPLLQPAISCYVKCCKKYLPRLHARLAYLHVEPLAYLPTGWLSLFSKWLPMDSILLVLDLVAGHGLNALLAVTLSIFHQYQDVITQMQSMHQVLNFINRDMQLQPVEADKLISSTTMVWLPRVHMTVGKEVQAAVENCCELPVQQGSSPRDELIDDGENSNNVDEPAAEGISSDPPGPRESNGMDSCEKSRSRSAPSDGTGGPCRPSSTNSNEVCDTTVRLESLNTSSDDKPCEINPSDSAEEIQRLKSQLAERDATIEALRAEMENLRQERMDAIEMQMKCVHAKDELQRQLLGEIADLRYRLDNSL
;
A
#
# COMPACT_ATOMS: atom_id res chain seq x y z
N MET A 1 -47.98 8.91 36.75
CA MET A 1 -46.54 8.94 36.39
C MET A 1 -46.18 7.56 35.85
N PRO A 2 -46.17 7.34 34.53
CA PRO A 2 -45.73 6.07 33.97
C PRO A 2 -44.19 6.09 33.89
N THR A 3 -43.57 5.08 34.48
CA THR A 3 -42.13 4.80 34.41
C THR A 3 -41.76 4.42 32.98
N ARG A 4 -40.77 5.13 32.45
CA ARG A 4 -40.20 5.01 31.11
C ARG A 4 -39.30 3.77 31.09
N GLU A 5 -39.73 2.70 30.43
CA GLU A 5 -38.83 1.63 30.00
C GLU A 5 -37.86 2.21 28.96
N GLY A 6 -36.56 2.14 29.25
CA GLY A 6 -35.50 2.43 28.29
C GLY A 6 -35.15 1.16 27.52
N PRO A 7 -34.84 1.22 26.21
CA PRO A 7 -34.32 0.07 25.49
C PRO A 7 -32.90 -0.21 25.96
N GLN A 8 -32.63 -1.44 26.38
CA GLN A 8 -31.27 -1.96 26.48
C GLN A 8 -30.74 -2.15 25.05
N GLU A 9 -29.90 -1.23 24.60
CA GLU A 9 -29.05 -1.42 23.42
C GLU A 9 -27.89 -2.36 23.79
N GLY A 10 -28.16 -3.66 23.75
CA GLY A 10 -27.15 -4.70 23.63
C GLY A 10 -26.79 -4.85 22.15
N GLY A 11 -25.59 -4.42 21.78
CA GLY A 11 -25.12 -4.22 20.42
C GLY A 11 -25.39 -5.40 19.48
N SER A 12 -26.17 -5.11 18.45
CA SER A 12 -26.16 -5.86 17.20
C SER A 12 -24.77 -5.70 16.58
N VAL A 13 -23.86 -6.65 16.82
CA VAL A 13 -22.70 -6.82 15.92
C VAL A 13 -23.31 -7.00 14.53
N CYS A 14 -23.16 -5.99 13.68
CA CYS A 14 -23.79 -5.97 12.37
C CYS A 14 -23.28 -7.17 11.55
N ALA A 15 -24.18 -7.83 10.82
CA ALA A 15 -23.86 -9.03 10.05
C ALA A 15 -22.71 -8.81 9.04
N ALA A 16 -22.47 -7.57 8.62
CA ALA A 16 -21.32 -7.16 7.82
C ALA A 16 -19.98 -7.45 8.52
N THR A 17 -19.83 -7.04 9.79
CA THR A 17 -18.61 -7.25 10.58
C THR A 17 -18.34 -8.75 10.83
N LEU A 18 -19.39 -9.57 10.97
CA LEU A 18 -19.23 -11.03 11.08
C LEU A 18 -18.75 -11.67 9.78
N ALA A 19 -19.24 -11.20 8.63
CA ALA A 19 -18.81 -11.69 7.33
C ALA A 19 -17.35 -11.28 7.03
N GLU A 20 -16.97 -10.06 7.38
CA GLU A 20 -15.61 -9.55 7.26
C GLU A 20 -14.64 -10.30 8.18
N ALA A 21 -15.01 -10.55 9.43
CA ALA A 21 -14.20 -11.36 10.35
C ALA A 21 -13.96 -12.79 9.82
N ALA A 22 -14.97 -13.42 9.24
CA ALA A 22 -14.82 -14.73 8.60
C ALA A 22 -13.93 -14.68 7.35
N ALA A 23 -14.00 -13.60 6.56
CA ALA A 23 -13.11 -13.39 5.42
C ALA A 23 -11.65 -13.17 5.84
N ILE A 24 -11.43 -12.40 6.91
CA ILE A 24 -10.11 -12.21 7.54
C ILE A 24 -9.51 -13.55 7.94
N ASP A 25 -10.27 -14.41 8.63
CA ASP A 25 -9.81 -15.73 9.07
C ASP A 25 -9.38 -16.60 7.89
N LEU A 26 -10.24 -16.71 6.87
CA LEU A 26 -9.95 -17.50 5.66
C LEU A 26 -8.70 -17.00 4.92
N ASP A 27 -8.51 -15.68 4.87
CA ASP A 27 -7.36 -15.09 4.19
C ASP A 27 -6.06 -15.27 4.98
N LEU A 28 -6.10 -15.13 6.29
CA LEU A 28 -4.95 -15.29 7.17
C LEU A 28 -4.41 -16.73 7.21
N GLU A 29 -5.26 -17.74 6.98
CA GLU A 29 -4.80 -19.13 6.82
C GLU A 29 -3.87 -19.32 5.62
N ARG A 30 -4.17 -18.63 4.50
CA ARG A 30 -3.41 -18.71 3.25
C ARG A 30 -2.32 -17.63 3.11
N THR A 31 -2.25 -16.67 4.02
CA THR A 31 -1.28 -15.56 3.99
C THR A 31 0.11 -16.05 4.37
N PHE A 32 1.09 -15.89 3.47
CA PHE A 32 2.47 -16.33 3.68
C PHE A 32 2.59 -17.77 4.23
N SER A 33 1.73 -18.69 3.78
CA SER A 33 1.68 -20.07 4.31
C SER A 33 2.98 -20.86 4.18
N HIS A 34 3.91 -20.40 3.33
CA HIS A 34 5.26 -20.96 3.18
C HIS A 34 6.26 -20.46 4.24
N LEU A 35 5.94 -19.41 5.00
CA LEU A 35 6.79 -18.84 6.04
C LEU A 35 6.33 -19.34 7.42
N SER A 36 7.20 -20.03 8.15
CA SER A 36 6.90 -20.50 9.51
C SER A 36 6.60 -19.35 10.48
N SER A 37 7.24 -18.19 10.29
CA SER A 37 7.00 -16.99 11.08
C SER A 37 5.61 -16.39 10.88
N ALA A 38 4.96 -16.61 9.73
CA ALA A 38 3.61 -16.11 9.48
C ALA A 38 2.59 -16.73 10.44
N ALA A 39 2.81 -17.97 10.87
CA ALA A 39 1.96 -18.61 11.87
C ALA A 39 2.00 -17.90 13.23
N SER A 40 3.17 -17.39 13.63
CA SER A 40 3.33 -16.67 14.91
C SER A 40 2.79 -15.25 14.91
N GLY A 41 2.57 -14.63 13.75
CA GLY A 41 1.99 -13.29 13.63
C GLY A 41 0.53 -13.27 13.17
N ARG A 42 -0.09 -14.45 13.01
CA ARG A 42 -1.44 -14.57 12.45
C ARG A 42 -2.48 -13.96 13.38
N GLU A 43 -2.40 -14.25 14.67
CA GLU A 43 -3.37 -13.75 15.65
C GLU A 43 -3.26 -12.24 15.80
N GLU A 44 -2.04 -11.70 15.83
CA GLU A 44 -1.81 -10.25 15.87
C GLU A 44 -2.31 -9.56 14.61
N ALA A 45 -2.15 -10.17 13.44
CA ALA A 45 -2.70 -9.65 12.18
C ALA A 45 -4.23 -9.67 12.19
N LYS A 46 -4.85 -10.72 12.76
CA LYS A 46 -6.31 -10.81 12.95
C LYS A 46 -6.81 -9.68 13.85
N ILE A 47 -6.18 -9.47 15.01
CA ILE A 47 -6.52 -8.39 15.94
C ILE A 47 -6.39 -7.03 15.26
N LEU A 48 -5.31 -6.81 14.51
CA LEU A 48 -5.05 -5.56 13.77
C LEU A 48 -6.16 -5.29 12.74
N LEU A 49 -6.52 -6.28 11.92
CA LEU A 49 -7.52 -6.13 10.87
C LEU A 49 -8.93 -5.95 11.43
N ASN A 50 -9.32 -6.72 12.45
CA ASN A 50 -10.63 -6.56 13.08
C ASN A 50 -10.77 -5.16 13.70
N ARG A 51 -9.74 -4.69 14.42
CA ARG A 51 -9.71 -3.32 14.94
C ARG A 51 -9.88 -2.28 13.83
N PHE A 52 -9.17 -2.45 12.70
CA PHE A 52 -9.27 -1.52 11.58
C PHE A 52 -10.68 -1.49 10.99
N VAL A 53 -11.32 -2.64 10.79
CA VAL A 53 -12.68 -2.74 10.25
C VAL A 53 -13.70 -2.11 11.21
N GLU A 54 -13.53 -2.32 12.51
CA GLU A 54 -14.37 -1.71 13.55
C GLU A 54 -14.22 -0.17 13.57
N GLU A 55 -13.01 0.35 13.41
CA GLU A 55 -12.73 1.79 13.41
C GLU A 55 -13.07 2.48 12.06
N HIS A 56 -13.02 1.74 10.95
CA HIS A 56 -13.19 2.27 9.58
C HIS A 56 -14.15 1.43 8.73
N PRO A 57 -15.45 1.34 9.10
CA PRO A 57 -16.43 0.51 8.39
C PRO A 57 -16.67 0.95 6.94
N ASP A 58 -16.38 2.21 6.58
CA ASP A 58 -16.50 2.72 5.21
C ASP A 58 -15.42 2.14 4.26
N VAL A 59 -14.28 1.73 4.82
CA VAL A 59 -13.24 1.00 4.07
C VAL A 59 -13.49 -0.50 4.15
N GLY A 60 -13.84 -1.00 5.35
CA GLY A 60 -14.09 -2.40 5.60
C GLY A 60 -12.88 -3.29 5.37
N TYR A 61 -13.13 -4.58 5.10
CA TYR A 61 -12.09 -5.53 4.72
C TYR A 61 -12.13 -5.93 3.25
N THR A 62 -11.03 -5.70 2.54
CA THR A 62 -10.82 -6.19 1.16
C THR A 62 -9.61 -7.12 1.09
N GLN A 63 -9.77 -8.22 0.36
CA GLN A 63 -8.71 -9.21 0.16
C GLN A 63 -7.42 -8.54 -0.35
N GLY A 64 -6.31 -8.81 0.34
CA GLY A 64 -5.02 -8.18 0.11
C GLY A 64 -4.51 -7.44 1.34
N MET A 65 -5.42 -6.85 2.14
CA MET A 65 -5.07 -6.17 3.40
C MET A 65 -4.38 -7.11 4.40
N ASN A 66 -4.76 -8.38 4.41
CA ASN A 66 -4.12 -9.44 5.18
C ASN A 66 -2.60 -9.50 4.98
N TYR A 67 -2.11 -9.36 3.75
CA TYR A 67 -0.67 -9.36 3.50
C TYR A 67 0.04 -8.16 4.12
N VAL A 68 -0.56 -6.97 3.99
CA VAL A 68 -0.02 -5.72 4.54
C VAL A 68 0.05 -5.80 6.06
N ALA A 69 -1.05 -6.20 6.70
CA ALA A 69 -1.14 -6.37 8.15
C ALA A 69 -0.11 -7.39 8.66
N THR A 70 -0.04 -8.57 8.05
CA THR A 70 0.94 -9.60 8.44
C THR A 70 2.37 -9.10 8.27
N CYS A 71 2.73 -8.39 7.20
CA CYS A 71 4.08 -7.83 7.05
C CYS A 71 4.45 -6.86 8.16
N LEU A 72 3.54 -5.94 8.53
CA LEU A 72 3.78 -4.97 9.59
C LEU A 72 3.88 -5.63 10.97
N VAL A 73 3.04 -6.64 11.24
CA VAL A 73 3.15 -7.45 12.46
C VAL A 73 4.49 -8.17 12.51
N LEU A 74 4.89 -8.83 11.41
CA LEU A 74 6.13 -9.61 11.37
C LEU A 74 7.37 -8.76 11.61
N ARG A 75 7.36 -7.51 11.12
CA ARG A 75 8.41 -6.51 11.39
C ARG A 75 8.57 -6.24 12.89
N HIS A 76 7.46 -6.23 13.63
CA HIS A 76 7.39 -5.77 15.02
C HIS A 76 7.23 -6.91 16.04
N THR A 77 7.25 -8.18 15.61
CA THR A 77 6.95 -9.38 16.43
C THR A 77 7.77 -9.52 17.73
N ARG A 78 8.86 -8.78 17.93
CA ARG A 78 9.76 -8.92 19.09
C ARG A 78 9.53 -7.90 20.22
N GLY A 79 8.61 -6.95 20.10
CA GLY A 79 8.47 -5.81 21.03
C GLY A 79 7.21 -5.78 21.91
N GLY A 80 6.45 -6.88 22.01
CA GLY A 80 5.24 -6.94 22.85
C GLY A 80 4.12 -5.97 22.43
N HIS A 81 3.32 -5.47 23.39
CA HIS A 81 2.16 -4.61 23.13
C HIS A 81 2.51 -3.31 22.39
N CYS A 82 3.63 -2.67 22.72
CA CYS A 82 4.08 -1.46 22.04
C CYS A 82 4.26 -1.70 20.53
N ALA A 83 4.75 -2.89 20.16
CA ALA A 83 5.04 -3.23 18.78
C ALA A 83 3.77 -3.46 17.95
N ARG A 84 2.70 -3.97 18.57
CA ARG A 84 1.38 -4.10 17.93
C ARG A 84 0.79 -2.73 17.60
N GLU A 85 0.88 -1.78 18.53
CA GLU A 85 0.37 -0.43 18.31
C GLU A 85 1.16 0.29 17.20
N VAL A 86 2.49 0.14 17.17
CA VAL A 86 3.31 0.68 16.07
C VAL A 86 2.92 0.05 14.73
N ALA A 87 2.67 -1.26 14.67
CA ALA A 87 2.19 -1.94 13.46
C ALA A 87 0.83 -1.39 13.00
N TYR A 88 -0.10 -1.17 13.94
CA TYR A 88 -1.41 -0.60 13.65
C TYR A 88 -1.30 0.84 13.12
N GLN A 89 -0.51 1.69 13.77
CA GLN A 89 -0.28 3.07 13.33
C GLN A 89 0.35 3.14 11.94
N GLN A 90 1.31 2.25 11.63
CA GLN A 90 1.88 2.13 10.29
C GLN A 90 0.83 1.68 9.26
N PHE A 91 -0.05 0.75 9.63
CA PHE A 91 -1.13 0.29 8.77
C PHE A 91 -2.10 1.43 8.46
N VAL A 92 -2.58 2.14 9.48
CA VAL A 92 -3.48 3.29 9.31
C VAL A 92 -2.83 4.39 8.48
N ALA A 93 -1.53 4.69 8.70
CA ALA A 93 -0.81 5.68 7.91
C ALA A 93 -0.73 5.31 6.41
N ILE A 94 -0.50 4.03 6.10
CA ILE A 94 -0.54 3.54 4.72
C ILE A 94 -1.95 3.66 4.15
N MET A 95 -2.96 3.24 4.91
CA MET A 95 -4.36 3.32 4.50
C MET A 95 -4.79 4.77 4.24
N ALA A 96 -4.35 5.74 5.05
CA ALA A 96 -4.69 7.15 4.86
C ALA A 96 -4.37 7.68 3.46
N HIS A 97 -3.34 7.14 2.82
CA HIS A 97 -2.92 7.56 1.48
C HIS A 97 -3.47 6.67 0.36
N LEU A 98 -3.98 5.47 0.68
CA LEU A 98 -4.27 4.42 -0.30
C LEU A 98 -5.60 3.69 -0.07
N SER A 99 -6.43 4.10 0.89
CA SER A 99 -7.67 3.42 1.28
C SER A 99 -8.61 3.20 0.11
N GLY A 100 -8.66 4.12 -0.86
CA GLY A 100 -9.43 3.95 -2.09
C GLY A 100 -9.01 2.77 -2.98
N LEU A 101 -7.91 2.07 -2.68
CA LEU A 101 -7.60 0.77 -3.29
C LEU A 101 -8.42 -0.38 -2.69
N TRP A 102 -8.93 -0.23 -1.48
CA TRP A 102 -9.65 -1.27 -0.73
C TRP A 102 -11.09 -0.89 -0.39
N SER A 103 -11.44 0.41 -0.41
CA SER A 103 -12.82 0.87 -0.26
C SER A 103 -13.76 0.31 -1.32
N ASP A 104 -15.06 0.30 -1.01
CA ASP A 104 -16.09 -0.21 -1.91
C ASP A 104 -16.00 0.44 -3.31
N GLY A 105 -16.10 -0.39 -4.35
CA GLY A 105 -15.92 0.02 -5.74
C GLY A 105 -14.47 0.32 -6.19
N LEU A 106 -13.46 0.19 -5.31
CA LEU A 106 -12.05 0.38 -5.61
C LEU A 106 -11.75 1.73 -6.32
N PRO A 107 -12.23 2.87 -5.80
CA PRO A 107 -12.26 4.15 -6.51
C PRO A 107 -10.87 4.64 -6.96
N LEU A 108 -9.81 4.33 -6.21
CA LEU A 108 -8.45 4.75 -6.54
C LEU A 108 -7.80 3.87 -7.62
N LEU A 109 -8.31 2.66 -7.86
CA LEU A 109 -7.65 1.68 -8.72
C LEU A 109 -7.53 2.16 -10.17
N GLN A 110 -8.64 2.59 -10.78
CA GLN A 110 -8.65 3.04 -12.18
C GLN A 110 -7.83 4.31 -12.41
N PRO A 111 -7.95 5.37 -11.58
CA PRO A 111 -7.05 6.53 -11.63
C PRO A 111 -5.57 6.16 -11.51
N ALA A 112 -5.22 5.29 -10.56
CA ALA A 112 -3.86 4.81 -10.37
C ALA A 112 -3.35 4.04 -11.60
N ILE A 113 -4.17 3.17 -12.19
CA ILE A 113 -3.85 2.45 -13.44
C ILE A 113 -3.59 3.43 -14.58
N SER A 114 -4.41 4.47 -14.73
CA SER A 114 -4.22 5.51 -15.74
C SER A 114 -2.87 6.22 -15.58
N CYS A 115 -2.52 6.60 -14.35
CA CYS A 115 -1.23 7.19 -14.03
C CYS A 115 -0.06 6.23 -14.33
N TYR A 116 -0.18 4.96 -13.96
CA TYR A 116 0.80 3.92 -14.31
C TYR A 116 0.98 3.81 -15.83
N VAL A 117 -0.11 3.71 -16.60
CA VAL A 117 -0.06 3.56 -18.06
C VAL A 117 0.62 4.77 -18.70
N LYS A 118 0.34 6.00 -18.25
CA LYS A 118 1.03 7.21 -18.72
C LYS A 118 2.54 7.12 -18.50
N CYS A 119 2.97 6.75 -17.29
CA CYS A 119 4.39 6.57 -16.98
C CYS A 119 5.03 5.42 -17.75
N CYS A 120 4.34 4.28 -17.88
CA CYS A 120 4.82 3.11 -18.59
C CYS A 120 5.01 3.40 -20.09
N LYS A 121 4.05 4.07 -20.74
CA LYS A 121 4.19 4.54 -22.12
C LYS A 121 5.41 5.45 -22.33
N LYS A 122 5.65 6.36 -21.38
CA LYS A 122 6.74 7.35 -21.47
C LYS A 122 8.12 6.75 -21.21
N TYR A 123 8.25 5.91 -20.18
CA TYR A 123 9.55 5.45 -19.68
C TYR A 123 9.88 4.00 -20.06
N LEU A 124 8.87 3.17 -20.33
CA LEU A 124 9.01 1.75 -20.70
C LEU A 124 8.25 1.43 -22.00
N PRO A 125 8.49 2.17 -23.11
CA PRO A 125 7.68 2.05 -24.32
C PRO A 125 7.74 0.65 -24.95
N ARG A 126 8.87 -0.05 -24.84
CA ARG A 126 9.05 -1.43 -25.34
C ARG A 126 8.15 -2.41 -24.57
N LEU A 127 8.15 -2.31 -23.24
CA LEU A 127 7.29 -3.12 -22.39
C LEU A 127 5.81 -2.84 -22.71
N HIS A 128 5.42 -1.57 -22.72
CA HIS A 128 4.04 -1.16 -22.99
C HIS A 128 3.56 -1.70 -24.36
N ALA A 129 4.37 -1.55 -25.40
CA ALA A 129 4.05 -2.07 -26.73
C ALA A 129 3.91 -3.59 -26.74
N ARG A 130 4.76 -4.33 -26.01
CA ARG A 130 4.64 -5.79 -25.91
C ARG A 130 3.35 -6.21 -25.19
N LEU A 131 3.05 -5.61 -24.04
CA LEU A 131 1.85 -5.92 -23.28
C LEU A 131 0.58 -5.63 -24.12
N ALA A 132 0.56 -4.50 -24.83
CA ALA A 132 -0.54 -4.15 -25.74
C ALA A 132 -0.67 -5.14 -26.90
N TYR A 133 0.43 -5.55 -27.53
CA TYR A 133 0.43 -6.55 -28.60
C TYR A 133 -0.09 -7.91 -28.14
N LEU A 134 0.21 -8.30 -26.90
CA LEU A 134 -0.27 -9.54 -26.30
C LEU A 134 -1.67 -9.41 -25.66
N HIS A 135 -2.33 -8.25 -25.79
CA HIS A 135 -3.62 -7.96 -25.15
C HIS A 135 -3.63 -8.16 -23.62
N VAL A 136 -2.50 -7.89 -22.96
CA VAL A 136 -2.38 -7.93 -21.50
C VAL A 136 -2.80 -6.58 -20.94
N GLU A 137 -4.03 -6.49 -20.46
CA GLU A 137 -4.54 -5.28 -19.84
C GLU A 137 -3.94 -5.06 -18.43
N PRO A 138 -3.60 -3.82 -18.04
CA PRO A 138 -3.08 -3.51 -16.71
C PRO A 138 -3.97 -4.02 -15.56
N LEU A 139 -5.30 -3.98 -15.74
CA LEU A 139 -6.26 -4.47 -14.75
C LEU A 139 -6.15 -5.99 -14.50
N ALA A 140 -5.60 -6.75 -15.45
CA ALA A 140 -5.44 -8.21 -15.31
C ALA A 140 -4.31 -8.62 -14.36
N TYR A 141 -3.38 -7.71 -14.02
CA TYR A 141 -2.23 -8.03 -13.18
C TYR A 141 -1.98 -7.04 -12.06
N LEU A 142 -2.17 -5.73 -12.27
CA LEU A 142 -1.85 -4.70 -11.26
C LEU A 142 -2.56 -4.91 -9.92
N PRO A 143 -3.87 -5.26 -9.85
CA PRO A 143 -4.55 -5.47 -8.57
C PRO A 143 -3.88 -6.54 -7.69
N THR A 144 -3.29 -7.58 -8.29
CA THR A 144 -2.60 -8.64 -7.54
C THR A 144 -1.40 -8.13 -6.76
N GLY A 145 -0.66 -7.16 -7.31
CA GLY A 145 0.45 -6.52 -6.64
C GLY A 145 0.00 -5.39 -5.73
N TRP A 146 -0.91 -4.55 -6.19
CA TRP A 146 -1.28 -3.32 -5.48
C TRP A 146 -2.12 -3.60 -4.23
N LEU A 147 -3.11 -4.49 -4.29
CA LEU A 147 -3.96 -4.79 -3.12
C LEU A 147 -3.21 -5.53 -2.02
N SER A 148 -2.10 -6.20 -2.35
CA SER A 148 -1.22 -6.84 -1.37
C SER A 148 0.04 -6.02 -1.08
N LEU A 149 0.14 -4.76 -1.52
CA LEU A 149 1.37 -3.93 -1.49
C LEU A 149 2.65 -4.71 -1.80
N PHE A 150 2.66 -5.33 -2.98
CA PHE A 150 3.75 -6.10 -3.57
C PHE A 150 4.07 -7.43 -2.91
N SER A 151 3.32 -7.85 -1.88
CA SER A 151 3.56 -9.14 -1.22
C SER A 151 3.43 -10.37 -2.11
N LYS A 152 2.73 -10.25 -3.24
CA LYS A 152 2.65 -11.30 -4.27
C LYS A 152 3.70 -11.19 -5.37
N TRP A 153 4.51 -10.14 -5.39
CA TRP A 153 5.54 -9.89 -6.41
C TRP A 153 6.96 -9.91 -5.85
N LEU A 154 7.13 -9.68 -4.55
CA LEU A 154 8.43 -9.51 -3.91
C LEU A 154 8.65 -10.53 -2.77
N PRO A 155 9.92 -10.88 -2.47
CA PRO A 155 10.26 -11.59 -1.25
C PRO A 155 10.11 -10.70 0.00
N MET A 156 9.94 -11.32 1.17
CA MET A 156 9.66 -10.64 2.47
C MET A 156 10.61 -9.48 2.76
N ASP A 157 11.92 -9.68 2.59
CA ASP A 157 12.93 -8.65 2.88
C ASP A 157 12.74 -7.38 2.04
N SER A 158 12.32 -7.53 0.78
CA SER A 158 12.05 -6.39 -0.10
C SER A 158 10.72 -5.71 0.23
N ILE A 159 9.70 -6.49 0.62
CA ILE A 159 8.37 -5.95 0.96
C ILE A 159 8.48 -4.95 2.10
N LEU A 160 9.22 -5.27 3.16
CA LEU A 160 9.35 -4.37 4.31
C LEU A 160 9.94 -3.01 3.90
N LEU A 161 11.02 -2.98 3.11
CA LEU A 161 11.57 -1.69 2.68
C LEU A 161 10.63 -0.91 1.75
N VAL A 162 9.87 -1.63 0.91
CA VAL A 162 8.87 -1.02 0.03
C VAL A 162 7.72 -0.42 0.82
N LEU A 163 7.26 -1.07 1.90
CA LEU A 163 6.22 -0.53 2.77
C LEU A 163 6.64 0.81 3.39
N ASP A 164 7.91 1.00 3.72
CA ASP A 164 8.41 2.28 4.26
C ASP A 164 8.38 3.38 3.21
N LEU A 165 8.72 3.07 1.95
CA LEU A 165 8.58 4.01 0.84
C LEU A 165 7.11 4.39 0.59
N VAL A 166 6.22 3.40 0.63
CA VAL A 166 4.78 3.59 0.44
C VAL A 166 4.17 4.41 1.57
N ALA A 167 4.55 4.16 2.83
CA ALA A 167 4.13 4.96 3.97
C ALA A 167 4.58 6.43 3.84
N GLY A 168 5.77 6.68 3.25
CA GLY A 168 6.30 8.04 3.08
C GLY A 168 5.78 8.81 1.88
N HIS A 169 5.42 8.14 0.78
CA HIS A 169 5.08 8.81 -0.49
C HIS A 169 3.76 8.35 -1.13
N GLY A 170 3.01 7.47 -0.46
CA GLY A 170 1.70 6.98 -0.89
C GLY A 170 1.68 6.43 -2.31
N LEU A 171 0.70 6.88 -3.10
CA LEU A 171 0.49 6.43 -4.47
C LEU A 171 1.69 6.72 -5.40
N ASN A 172 2.48 7.77 -5.15
CA ASN A 172 3.70 8.01 -5.94
C ASN A 172 4.71 6.87 -5.78
N ALA A 173 4.92 6.39 -4.56
CA ALA A 173 5.79 5.23 -4.30
C ALA A 173 5.21 3.95 -4.89
N LEU A 174 3.89 3.71 -4.77
CA LEU A 174 3.24 2.54 -5.38
C LEU A 174 3.51 2.48 -6.91
N LEU A 175 3.35 3.60 -7.60
CA LEU A 175 3.63 3.70 -9.04
C LEU A 175 5.13 3.54 -9.35
N ALA A 176 6.00 4.18 -8.56
CA ALA A 176 7.44 4.13 -8.75
C ALA A 176 8.02 2.73 -8.56
N VAL A 177 7.62 2.02 -7.50
CA VAL A 177 8.01 0.63 -7.23
C VAL A 177 7.52 -0.27 -8.36
N THR A 178 6.26 -0.12 -8.78
CA THR A 178 5.71 -0.87 -9.92
C THR A 178 6.57 -0.69 -11.15
N LEU A 179 6.91 0.55 -11.53
CA LEU A 179 7.75 0.82 -12.69
C LEU A 179 9.17 0.24 -12.54
N SER A 180 9.74 0.29 -11.32
CA SER A 180 11.07 -0.28 -11.04
C SER A 180 11.09 -1.79 -11.25
N ILE A 181 10.11 -2.50 -10.67
CA ILE A 181 9.94 -3.96 -10.84
C ILE A 181 9.78 -4.31 -12.32
N PHE A 182 8.86 -3.62 -13.02
CA PHE A 182 8.61 -3.92 -14.43
C PHE A 182 9.76 -3.55 -15.36
N HIS A 183 10.57 -2.54 -15.00
CA HIS A 183 11.81 -2.25 -15.71
C HIS A 183 12.83 -3.38 -15.54
N GLN A 184 12.99 -3.91 -14.33
CA GLN A 184 13.89 -5.03 -14.05
C GLN A 184 13.53 -6.28 -14.87
N TYR A 185 12.23 -6.56 -15.03
CA TYR A 185 11.76 -7.73 -15.79
C TYR A 185 11.39 -7.44 -17.25
N GLN A 186 11.67 -6.24 -17.75
CA GLN A 186 11.25 -5.84 -19.10
C GLN A 186 11.77 -6.79 -20.17
N ASP A 187 13.05 -7.18 -20.10
CA ASP A 187 13.65 -8.05 -21.12
C ASP A 187 13.06 -9.45 -21.10
N VAL A 188 12.72 -9.97 -19.91
CA VAL A 188 12.06 -11.27 -19.72
C VAL A 188 10.64 -11.22 -20.30
N ILE A 189 9.84 -10.22 -19.92
CA ILE A 189 8.46 -10.07 -20.38
C ILE A 189 8.40 -9.83 -21.91
N THR A 190 9.39 -9.11 -22.47
CA THR A 190 9.44 -8.83 -23.90
C THR A 190 9.63 -10.09 -24.75
N GLN A 191 10.29 -11.11 -24.20
CA GLN A 191 10.56 -12.39 -24.89
C GLN A 191 9.39 -13.38 -24.84
N MET A 192 8.43 -13.19 -23.93
CA MET A 192 7.26 -14.07 -23.79
C MET A 192 6.32 -13.95 -24.97
N GLN A 193 5.74 -15.07 -25.42
CA GLN A 193 5.01 -15.15 -26.70
C GLN A 193 3.48 -15.11 -26.57
N SER A 194 2.95 -15.13 -25.35
CA SER A 194 1.50 -15.15 -25.13
C SER A 194 1.11 -14.41 -23.85
N MET A 195 -0.15 -13.93 -23.81
CA MET A 195 -0.78 -13.39 -22.60
C MET A 195 -0.65 -14.34 -21.40
N HIS A 196 -0.87 -15.64 -21.62
CA HIS A 196 -0.80 -16.64 -20.55
C HIS A 196 0.58 -16.72 -19.90
N GLN A 197 1.66 -16.69 -20.71
CA GLN A 197 3.03 -16.69 -20.19
C GLN A 197 3.30 -15.45 -19.34
N VAL A 198 2.89 -14.26 -19.82
CA VAL A 198 3.08 -13.00 -19.09
C VAL A 198 2.33 -13.01 -17.76
N LEU A 199 1.05 -13.40 -17.77
CA LEU A 199 0.23 -13.43 -16.56
C LEU A 199 0.70 -14.50 -15.57
N ASN A 200 1.14 -15.67 -16.03
CA ASN A 200 1.72 -16.68 -15.15
C ASN A 200 3.01 -16.18 -14.51
N PHE A 201 3.88 -15.53 -15.29
CA PHE A 201 5.11 -14.97 -14.76
C PHE A 201 4.82 -13.91 -13.69
N ILE A 202 3.95 -12.94 -13.98
CA ILE A 202 3.64 -11.85 -13.04
C ILE A 202 2.97 -12.39 -11.76
N ASN A 203 2.02 -13.31 -11.89
CA ASN A 203 1.20 -13.76 -10.76
C ASN A 203 1.82 -14.92 -9.97
N ARG A 204 2.88 -15.57 -10.45
CA ARG A 204 3.50 -16.75 -9.79
C ARG A 204 5.01 -16.67 -9.74
N ASP A 205 5.65 -16.54 -10.91
CA ASP A 205 7.10 -16.73 -11.00
C ASP A 205 7.90 -15.50 -10.54
N MET A 206 7.30 -14.30 -10.61
CA MET A 206 7.93 -13.02 -10.25
C MET A 206 8.38 -13.01 -8.79
N GLN A 207 7.55 -13.50 -7.86
CA GLN A 207 7.89 -13.58 -6.44
C GLN A 207 9.06 -14.53 -6.14
N LEU A 208 9.28 -15.52 -7.01
CA LEU A 208 10.35 -16.51 -6.86
C LEU A 208 11.69 -16.01 -7.41
N GLN A 209 11.71 -14.89 -8.14
CA GLN A 209 12.94 -14.33 -8.66
C GLN A 209 13.74 -13.67 -7.54
N PRO A 210 15.08 -13.82 -7.52
CA PRO A 210 15.91 -13.09 -6.57
C PRO A 210 15.80 -11.59 -6.85
N VAL A 211 15.46 -10.83 -5.81
CA VAL A 211 15.42 -9.37 -5.85
C VAL A 211 16.41 -8.85 -4.81
N GLU A 212 17.38 -8.07 -5.27
CA GLU A 212 18.28 -7.34 -4.37
C GLU A 212 17.55 -6.10 -3.84
N ALA A 213 17.09 -6.18 -2.59
CA ALA A 213 16.23 -5.18 -1.97
C ALA A 213 16.85 -3.77 -2.05
N ASP A 214 18.13 -3.61 -1.73
CA ASP A 214 18.84 -2.32 -1.77
C ASP A 214 18.85 -1.71 -3.18
N LYS A 215 19.03 -2.52 -4.22
CA LYS A 215 19.01 -2.06 -5.61
C LYS A 215 17.61 -1.64 -6.02
N LEU A 216 16.58 -2.38 -5.62
CA LEU A 216 15.18 -2.03 -5.88
C LEU A 216 14.83 -0.68 -5.24
N ILE A 217 15.17 -0.51 -3.97
CA ILE A 217 14.89 0.72 -3.21
C ILE A 217 15.68 1.90 -3.77
N SER A 218 16.98 1.73 -4.01
CA SER A 218 17.83 2.77 -4.59
C SER A 218 17.33 3.20 -5.98
N SER A 219 17.02 2.23 -6.86
CA SER A 219 16.44 2.52 -8.18
C SER A 219 15.11 3.26 -8.06
N THR A 220 14.23 2.79 -7.16
CA THR A 220 12.92 3.41 -6.94
C THR A 220 13.05 4.86 -6.49
N THR A 221 13.82 5.11 -5.44
CA THR A 221 13.96 6.44 -4.84
C THR A 221 14.70 7.42 -5.75
N MET A 222 15.80 7.00 -6.37
CA MET A 222 16.68 7.91 -7.12
C MET A 222 16.20 8.15 -8.56
N VAL A 223 15.48 7.19 -9.16
CA VAL A 223 15.09 7.25 -10.58
C VAL A 223 13.58 7.36 -10.74
N TRP A 224 12.82 6.43 -10.16
CA TRP A 224 11.40 6.28 -10.48
C TRP A 224 10.51 7.27 -9.76
N LEU A 225 10.77 7.54 -8.49
CA LEU A 225 9.96 8.44 -7.68
C LEU A 225 9.97 9.87 -8.24
N PRO A 226 11.12 10.48 -8.61
CA PRO A 226 11.14 11.79 -9.28
C PRO A 226 10.43 11.78 -10.63
N ARG A 227 10.57 10.69 -11.41
CA ARG A 227 9.93 10.56 -12.74
C ARG A 227 8.40 10.48 -12.65
N VAL A 228 7.89 9.72 -11.68
CA VAL A 228 6.45 9.63 -11.39
C VAL A 228 5.93 10.99 -10.96
N HIS A 229 6.56 11.62 -9.97
CA HIS A 229 6.15 12.94 -9.48
C HIS A 229 6.10 13.97 -10.61
N MET A 230 7.14 14.03 -11.45
CA MET A 230 7.21 14.96 -12.59
C MET A 230 6.15 14.69 -13.66
N THR A 231 5.72 13.44 -13.85
CA THR A 231 4.85 13.05 -14.97
C THR A 231 3.36 13.04 -14.60
N VAL A 232 3.04 12.56 -13.40
CA VAL A 232 1.65 12.33 -12.95
C VAL A 232 1.39 12.84 -11.53
N GLY A 233 2.28 13.63 -10.94
CA GLY A 233 2.16 14.05 -9.54
C GLY A 233 0.86 14.80 -9.22
N LYS A 234 0.38 15.64 -10.15
CA LYS A 234 -0.89 16.36 -10.00
C LYS A 234 -2.09 15.42 -10.08
N GLU A 235 -2.10 14.50 -11.03
CA GLU A 235 -3.17 13.50 -11.14
C GLU A 235 -3.18 12.53 -9.97
N VAL A 236 -2.00 12.16 -9.46
CA VAL A 236 -1.87 11.34 -8.24
C VAL A 236 -2.48 12.07 -7.04
N GLN A 237 -2.13 13.33 -6.84
CA GLN A 237 -2.68 14.14 -5.75
C GLN A 237 -4.21 14.22 -5.86
N ALA A 238 -4.74 14.59 -7.02
CA ALA A 238 -6.19 14.68 -7.24
C ALA A 238 -6.89 13.31 -7.08
N ALA A 239 -6.26 12.21 -7.48
CA ALA A 239 -6.83 10.87 -7.30
C ALA A 239 -6.91 10.50 -5.81
N VAL A 240 -5.86 10.77 -5.03
CA VAL A 240 -5.86 10.49 -3.58
C VAL A 240 -6.89 11.37 -2.86
N GLU A 241 -6.94 12.67 -3.14
CA GLU A 241 -7.91 13.60 -2.53
C GLU A 241 -9.37 13.21 -2.80
N ASN A 242 -9.67 12.63 -3.97
CA ASN A 242 -11.03 12.24 -4.34
C ASN A 242 -11.42 10.80 -3.95
N CYS A 243 -10.45 9.97 -3.56
CA CYS A 243 -10.69 8.52 -3.38
C CYS A 243 -10.24 7.99 -2.01
N CYS A 244 -9.47 8.76 -1.24
CA CYS A 244 -9.01 8.36 0.08
C CYS A 244 -9.58 9.32 1.13
N GLU A 245 -10.63 8.89 1.82
CA GLU A 245 -11.20 9.59 2.97
C GLU A 245 -10.92 8.76 4.22
N LEU A 246 -9.76 8.99 4.85
CA LEU A 246 -9.55 8.56 6.23
C LEU A 246 -9.26 9.82 7.04
N PRO A 247 -10.06 10.12 8.08
CA PRO A 247 -9.73 11.20 8.98
C PRO A 247 -8.38 10.89 9.61
N VAL A 248 -7.35 11.68 9.28
CA VAL A 248 -6.12 11.68 10.07
C VAL A 248 -6.56 12.13 11.45
N GLN A 249 -6.66 11.20 12.40
CA GLN A 249 -6.79 11.58 13.80
C GLN A 249 -5.54 12.38 14.14
N GLN A 250 -5.65 13.71 14.09
CA GLN A 250 -4.65 14.59 14.67
C GLN A 250 -4.52 14.11 16.11
N GLY A 251 -3.36 13.54 16.44
CA GLY A 251 -3.13 12.94 17.74
C GLY A 251 -3.62 13.88 18.83
N SER A 252 -4.71 13.51 19.47
CA SER A 252 -5.03 14.09 20.77
C SER A 252 -3.86 13.71 21.65
N SER A 253 -3.02 14.70 21.95
CA SER A 253 -2.06 14.63 23.06
C SER A 253 -2.75 13.90 24.21
N PRO A 254 -2.11 12.91 24.85
CA PRO A 254 -2.65 12.33 26.07
C PRO A 254 -2.92 13.51 27.01
N ARG A 255 -4.20 13.77 27.31
CA ARG A 255 -4.53 14.65 28.42
C ARG A 255 -4.03 13.90 29.64
N ASP A 256 -3.17 14.57 30.40
CA ASP A 256 -2.82 14.18 31.76
C ASP A 256 -4.13 14.07 32.57
N GLU A 257 -4.74 12.88 32.59
CA GLU A 257 -5.65 12.51 33.65
C GLU A 257 -4.78 12.21 34.87
N LEU A 258 -4.55 13.27 35.64
CA LEU A 258 -4.18 13.18 37.05
C LEU A 258 -5.18 12.25 37.73
N ILE A 259 -4.72 11.04 38.04
CA ILE A 259 -5.39 10.15 38.98
C ILE A 259 -5.32 10.85 40.34
N ASP A 260 -6.46 11.38 40.78
CA ASP A 260 -6.71 11.85 42.12
C ASP A 260 -6.90 10.62 43.02
N ASP A 261 -5.91 10.33 43.86
CA ASP A 261 -5.98 9.30 44.89
C ASP A 261 -6.96 9.74 45.99
N GLY A 262 -8.25 9.49 45.74
CA GLY A 262 -9.32 9.61 46.72
C GLY A 262 -9.63 8.26 47.36
N GLU A 263 -9.07 8.01 48.53
CA GLU A 263 -9.47 6.94 49.45
C GLU A 263 -11.00 6.88 49.60
N ASN A 264 -11.62 5.72 49.35
CA ASN A 264 -12.69 5.29 50.24
C ASN A 264 -12.85 3.77 50.29
N SER A 265 -12.92 3.31 51.54
CA SER A 265 -13.03 1.94 52.00
C SER A 265 -14.41 1.31 51.77
N ASN A 266 -14.39 -0.02 51.68
CA ASN A 266 -15.38 -1.00 52.18
C ASN A 266 -16.25 -1.75 51.17
N ASN A 267 -16.25 -3.07 51.42
CA ASN A 267 -17.23 -4.11 51.10
C ASN A 267 -17.08 -4.83 49.75
N VAL A 268 -16.28 -5.91 49.78
CA VAL A 268 -16.45 -7.04 48.87
C VAL A 268 -17.07 -8.17 49.68
N ASP A 269 -18.36 -8.42 49.43
CA ASP A 269 -19.02 -9.68 49.74
C ASP A 269 -18.68 -10.70 48.64
N GLU A 270 -18.23 -11.87 49.08
CA GLU A 270 -18.03 -13.09 48.30
C GLU A 270 -19.33 -13.56 47.64
N PRO A 271 -19.24 -14.33 46.53
CA PRO A 271 -19.95 -15.60 46.58
C PRO A 271 -19.19 -16.79 45.97
N ALA A 272 -19.17 -17.85 46.78
CA ALA A 272 -19.63 -19.21 46.50
C ALA A 272 -19.15 -19.91 45.20
N ALA A 273 -18.30 -20.92 45.44
CA ALA A 273 -18.05 -22.04 44.57
C ALA A 273 -19.30 -22.93 44.39
N GLU A 274 -19.59 -23.29 43.14
CA GLU A 274 -20.29 -24.53 42.81
C GLU A 274 -19.55 -25.23 41.67
N GLY A 275 -19.20 -26.50 41.89
CA GLY A 275 -18.66 -27.39 40.87
C GLY A 275 -19.72 -28.42 40.45
N ILE A 276 -19.65 -28.87 39.19
CA ILE A 276 -20.27 -30.10 38.62
C ILE A 276 -19.34 -30.50 37.44
N SER A 277 -18.54 -31.57 37.57
CA SER A 277 -18.78 -32.97 37.11
C SER A 277 -18.59 -33.24 35.60
N SER A 278 -17.47 -33.91 35.30
CA SER A 278 -17.30 -35.16 34.53
C SER A 278 -18.13 -35.51 33.28
N ASP A 279 -17.37 -35.71 32.19
CA ASP A 279 -17.35 -36.83 31.21
C ASP A 279 -18.14 -36.81 29.86
N PRO A 280 -17.58 -37.48 28.81
CA PRO A 280 -17.81 -37.20 27.39
C PRO A 280 -18.63 -38.29 26.66
N PRO A 281 -18.81 -38.21 25.32
CA PRO A 281 -18.31 -39.31 24.48
C PRO A 281 -17.81 -38.93 23.08
N GLY A 282 -17.01 -39.85 22.53
CA GLY A 282 -16.28 -39.77 21.26
C GLY A 282 -17.05 -40.21 19.99
N PRO A 283 -16.34 -40.69 18.94
CA PRO A 283 -16.59 -40.34 17.55
C PRO A 283 -17.30 -41.45 16.74
N ARG A 284 -17.83 -41.09 15.56
CA ARG A 284 -18.22 -42.04 14.52
C ARG A 284 -17.72 -41.63 13.14
N GLU A 285 -16.84 -42.46 12.60
CA GLU A 285 -16.52 -42.60 11.19
C GLU A 285 -17.68 -43.30 10.45
N SER A 286 -17.88 -42.97 9.17
CA SER A 286 -18.13 -43.98 8.14
C SER A 286 -18.03 -43.39 6.72
N ASN A 287 -17.02 -43.89 6.01
CA ASN A 287 -16.90 -44.21 4.57
C ASN A 287 -18.05 -43.90 3.60
N GLY A 288 -17.67 -43.45 2.40
CA GLY A 288 -18.49 -43.52 1.19
C GLY A 288 -17.83 -42.90 -0.05
N MET A 289 -17.06 -43.70 -0.79
CA MET A 289 -16.70 -43.48 -2.21
C MET A 289 -17.97 -43.41 -3.09
N ASP A 290 -18.02 -42.50 -4.08
CA ASP A 290 -17.95 -42.85 -5.51
C ASP A 290 -18.08 -41.64 -6.46
N SER A 291 -17.10 -41.57 -7.36
CA SER A 291 -17.14 -41.33 -8.81
C SER A 291 -18.30 -40.62 -9.53
N CYS A 292 -17.86 -39.73 -10.43
CA CYS A 292 -18.26 -39.56 -11.84
C CYS A 292 -19.57 -38.84 -12.28
N GLU A 293 -19.30 -37.83 -13.10
CA GLU A 293 -19.89 -37.54 -14.43
C GLU A 293 -21.16 -36.69 -14.62
N LYS A 294 -20.92 -35.56 -15.32
CA LYS A 294 -21.60 -35.04 -16.53
C LYS A 294 -23.14 -35.03 -16.59
N SER A 295 -23.65 -33.80 -16.76
CA SER A 295 -24.57 -33.40 -17.85
C SER A 295 -24.73 -31.87 -17.83
N ARG A 296 -24.27 -31.08 -18.81
CA ARG A 296 -24.73 -30.82 -20.19
C ARG A 296 -26.11 -30.15 -20.34
N SER A 297 -26.11 -29.17 -21.26
CA SER A 297 -27.22 -28.48 -21.99
C SER A 297 -27.82 -27.27 -21.27
N ARG A 298 -28.04 -26.10 -21.90
CA ARG A 298 -28.49 -25.74 -23.27
C ARG A 298 -27.85 -24.38 -23.66
N SER A 299 -27.22 -24.14 -24.82
CA SER A 299 -27.67 -24.09 -26.23
C SER A 299 -28.63 -22.92 -26.58
N ALA A 300 -28.14 -22.04 -27.47
CA ALA A 300 -28.72 -20.85 -28.12
C ALA A 300 -29.92 -21.15 -29.07
N PRO A 301 -30.47 -20.17 -29.86
CA PRO A 301 -29.87 -19.65 -31.13
C PRO A 301 -30.11 -18.11 -31.37
N SER A 302 -29.23 -17.30 -31.98
CA SER A 302 -28.87 -17.08 -33.41
C SER A 302 -30.04 -16.81 -34.39
N ASP A 303 -30.10 -15.64 -35.04
CA ASP A 303 -29.68 -15.45 -36.45
C ASP A 303 -29.95 -14.05 -37.01
N GLY A 304 -29.10 -13.64 -37.98
CA GLY A 304 -29.27 -12.42 -38.77
C GLY A 304 -28.05 -12.11 -39.65
N THR A 305 -27.92 -12.82 -40.77
CA THR A 305 -26.83 -12.80 -41.76
C THR A 305 -26.97 -11.68 -42.80
N GLY A 306 -25.83 -11.29 -43.41
CA GLY A 306 -25.82 -10.58 -44.70
C GLY A 306 -24.55 -9.78 -45.02
N GLY A 307 -23.68 -10.31 -45.89
CA GLY A 307 -22.77 -9.52 -46.76
C GLY A 307 -23.08 -9.83 -48.23
N PRO A 308 -22.25 -9.49 -49.22
CA PRO A 308 -21.24 -8.42 -49.37
C PRO A 308 -21.51 -7.53 -50.62
N CYS A 309 -20.81 -6.39 -50.79
CA CYS A 309 -20.15 -5.94 -52.05
C CYS A 309 -19.79 -4.44 -52.10
N ARG A 310 -18.66 -4.21 -52.79
CA ARG A 310 -18.01 -2.97 -53.26
C ARG A 310 -18.80 -2.34 -54.44
N PRO A 311 -18.58 -1.06 -54.84
CA PRO A 311 -17.39 -0.69 -55.64
C PRO A 311 -16.74 0.70 -55.38
N SER A 312 -15.51 0.79 -55.93
CA SER A 312 -14.63 1.91 -56.34
C SER A 312 -15.29 3.26 -56.69
N SER A 313 -14.65 4.43 -56.74
CA SER A 313 -13.29 4.99 -56.52
C SER A 313 -13.39 6.46 -56.94
N THR A 314 -12.67 7.40 -56.30
CA THR A 314 -11.76 8.39 -56.93
C THR A 314 -11.31 9.47 -55.94
N ASN A 315 -9.98 9.58 -55.76
CA ASN A 315 -9.13 10.79 -55.71
C ASN A 315 -9.39 11.89 -54.66
N SER A 316 -8.41 12.50 -53.98
CA SER A 316 -6.94 12.42 -53.90
C SER A 316 -6.50 13.26 -52.69
N ASN A 317 -5.34 12.94 -52.10
CA ASN A 317 -4.40 13.82 -51.36
C ASN A 317 -4.94 14.54 -50.09
N GLU A 318 -4.23 14.72 -48.98
CA GLU A 318 -2.83 14.57 -48.60
C GLU A 318 -2.80 14.61 -47.05
N VAL A 319 -1.97 13.77 -46.44
CA VAL A 319 -1.64 13.82 -45.01
C VAL A 319 -0.38 14.69 -44.89
N CYS A 320 -0.47 15.83 -44.21
CA CYS A 320 0.70 16.69 -43.97
C CYS A 320 1.45 16.21 -42.71
N ASP A 321 2.62 15.66 -42.99
CA ASP A 321 3.76 15.42 -42.12
C ASP A 321 4.46 16.77 -41.86
N THR A 322 4.67 17.13 -40.58
CA THR A 322 5.47 18.30 -40.22
C THR A 322 6.76 17.86 -39.54
N THR A 323 7.63 17.22 -40.32
CA THR A 323 9.07 17.20 -40.09
C THR A 323 9.69 18.40 -40.79
N VAL A 324 9.91 19.51 -40.07
CA VAL A 324 10.67 20.65 -40.63
C VAL A 324 12.15 20.34 -40.53
N ARG A 325 12.70 20.01 -41.70
CA ARG A 325 14.14 19.93 -41.99
C ARG A 325 14.64 21.32 -42.37
N LEU A 326 15.83 21.61 -41.86
CA LEU A 326 16.67 22.76 -42.12
C LEU A 326 16.85 23.08 -43.62
N GLU A 327 17.02 24.39 -43.85
CA GLU A 327 17.73 25.08 -44.94
C GLU A 327 16.94 25.70 -46.11
N SER A 328 17.21 27.00 -46.25
CA SER A 328 17.17 27.88 -47.43
C SER A 328 15.82 28.42 -47.87
N LEU A 329 15.61 29.71 -47.62
CA LEU A 329 15.43 30.73 -48.67
C LEU A 329 15.47 32.12 -48.03
N ASN A 330 16.51 32.87 -48.37
CA ASN A 330 16.56 34.31 -48.19
C ASN A 330 16.06 34.93 -49.50
N THR A 331 15.16 35.92 -49.43
CA THR A 331 15.13 37.20 -50.18
C THR A 331 13.70 37.75 -50.35
N SER A 332 13.42 38.84 -49.63
CA SER A 332 12.91 40.14 -50.12
C SER A 332 12.12 40.81 -48.99
N SER A 333 12.68 41.73 -48.20
CA SER A 333 12.92 43.16 -48.48
C SER A 333 12.05 43.95 -47.50
N ASP A 334 12.69 44.90 -46.81
CA ASP A 334 12.10 45.96 -45.98
C ASP A 334 11.49 45.56 -44.63
N ASP A 335 12.37 45.23 -43.68
CA ASP A 335 12.21 45.78 -42.33
C ASP A 335 13.58 46.04 -41.70
N LYS A 336 13.72 47.23 -41.09
CA LYS A 336 14.95 47.77 -40.52
C LYS A 336 15.64 46.74 -39.61
N PRO A 337 16.99 46.67 -39.61
CA PRO A 337 17.66 45.95 -38.54
C PRO A 337 17.34 46.66 -37.23
N CYS A 338 16.62 46.00 -36.32
CA CYS A 338 16.70 46.35 -34.91
C CYS A 338 18.15 46.11 -34.50
N GLU A 339 18.93 47.18 -34.45
CA GLU A 339 20.16 47.23 -33.68
C GLU A 339 19.79 46.87 -32.24
N ILE A 340 19.93 45.59 -31.87
CA ILE A 340 19.97 45.21 -30.47
C ILE A 340 21.28 45.78 -29.96
N ASN A 341 21.18 46.88 -29.22
CA ASN A 341 22.32 47.49 -28.57
C ASN A 341 23.01 46.40 -27.71
N PRO A 342 24.32 46.13 -27.90
CA PRO A 342 25.04 45.13 -27.12
C PRO A 342 24.96 45.37 -25.61
N SER A 343 24.66 46.60 -25.18
CA SER A 343 24.42 46.97 -23.78
C SER A 343 23.15 46.34 -23.20
N ASP A 344 22.04 46.30 -23.93
CA ASP A 344 20.76 45.80 -23.40
C ASP A 344 20.79 44.29 -23.17
N SER A 345 21.45 43.54 -24.07
CA SER A 345 21.66 42.10 -23.91
C SER A 345 22.63 41.75 -22.77
N ALA A 346 23.63 42.60 -22.51
CA ALA A 346 24.58 42.41 -21.43
C ALA A 346 23.94 42.68 -20.05
N GLU A 347 23.10 43.71 -19.96
CA GLU A 347 22.34 44.02 -18.76
C GLU A 347 21.32 42.92 -18.42
N GLU A 348 20.64 42.37 -19.41
CA GLU A 348 19.69 41.26 -19.20
C GLU A 348 20.40 39.96 -18.79
N ILE A 349 21.56 39.64 -19.38
CA ILE A 349 22.40 38.52 -18.94
C ILE A 349 22.88 38.73 -17.50
N GLN A 350 23.26 39.95 -17.13
CA GLN A 350 23.72 40.26 -15.78
C GLN A 350 22.57 40.16 -14.76
N ARG A 351 21.36 40.58 -15.15
CA ARG A 351 20.15 40.41 -14.34
C ARG A 351 19.82 38.93 -14.13
N LEU A 352 19.86 38.11 -15.17
CA LEU A 352 19.60 36.67 -15.08
C LEU A 352 20.66 35.95 -14.22
N LYS A 353 21.93 36.33 -14.32
CA LYS A 353 22.99 35.79 -13.45
C LYS A 353 22.77 36.13 -11.98
N SER A 354 22.33 37.36 -11.69
CA SER A 354 21.99 37.77 -10.33
C SER A 354 20.80 36.95 -9.78
N GLN A 355 19.78 36.73 -10.60
CA GLN A 355 18.63 35.90 -10.21
C GLN A 355 19.01 34.43 -10.00
N LEU A 356 19.93 33.89 -10.80
CA LEU A 356 20.41 32.52 -10.63
C LEU A 356 21.15 32.37 -9.29
N ALA A 357 22.04 33.32 -8.96
CA ALA A 357 22.78 33.32 -7.71
C ALA A 357 21.85 33.42 -6.48
N GLU A 358 20.77 34.21 -6.56
CA GLU A 358 19.77 34.33 -5.50
C GLU A 358 18.98 33.02 -5.31
N ARG A 359 18.63 32.34 -6.41
CA ARG A 359 17.96 31.02 -6.35
C ARG A 359 18.89 29.94 -5.81
N ASP A 360 20.16 29.95 -6.17
CA ASP A 360 21.15 29.00 -5.65
C ASP A 360 21.36 29.18 -4.14
N ALA A 361 21.42 30.43 -3.66
CA ALA A 361 21.47 30.74 -2.23
C ALA A 361 20.21 30.24 -1.49
N THR A 362 19.03 30.37 -2.11
CA THR A 362 17.77 29.87 -1.55
C THR A 362 17.76 28.33 -1.47
N ILE A 363 18.28 27.65 -2.49
CA ILE A 363 18.38 26.19 -2.51
C ILE A 363 19.31 25.70 -1.41
N GLU A 364 20.46 26.35 -1.21
CA GLU A 364 21.38 25.99 -0.12
C GLU A 364 20.78 26.23 1.27
N ALA A 365 20.02 27.32 1.45
CA ALA A 365 19.29 27.56 2.69
C ALA A 365 18.25 26.46 2.98
N LEU A 366 17.46 26.08 1.98
CA LEU A 366 16.47 25.00 2.12
C LEU A 366 17.14 23.63 2.37
N ARG A 367 18.30 23.37 1.75
CA ARG A 367 19.08 22.15 2.02
C ARG A 367 19.54 22.09 3.47
N ALA A 368 20.04 23.20 4.00
CA ALA A 368 20.45 23.30 5.40
C ALA A 368 19.27 23.11 6.36
N GLU A 369 18.11 23.69 6.05
CA GLU A 369 16.88 23.52 6.84
C GLU A 369 16.40 22.06 6.84
N MET A 370 16.39 21.39 5.68
CA MET A 370 16.05 19.96 5.61
C MET A 370 17.02 19.09 6.40
N GLU A 371 18.32 19.40 6.39
CA GLU A 371 19.32 18.65 7.16
C GLU A 371 19.12 18.85 8.67
N ASN A 372 18.77 20.06 9.10
CA ASN A 372 18.43 20.32 10.49
C ASN A 372 17.19 19.53 10.93
N LEU A 373 16.11 19.57 10.14
CA LEU A 373 14.90 18.77 10.41
C LEU A 373 15.16 17.27 10.40
N ARG A 374 16.07 16.80 9.53
CA ARG A 374 16.49 15.40 9.49
C ARG A 374 17.22 15.02 10.78
N GLN A 375 18.12 15.88 11.26
CA GLN A 375 18.84 15.66 12.51
C GLN A 375 17.89 15.66 13.72
N GLU A 376 16.99 16.64 13.81
CA GLU A 376 15.96 16.69 14.87
C GLU A 376 15.10 15.42 14.89
N ARG A 377 14.73 14.89 13.72
CA ARG A 377 13.99 13.62 13.62
C ARG A 377 14.82 12.42 14.07
N MET A 378 16.11 12.38 13.73
CA MET A 378 17.02 11.31 14.17
C MET A 378 17.19 11.32 15.70
N ASP A 379 17.36 12.50 16.29
CA ASP A 379 17.49 12.68 17.74
C ASP A 379 16.18 12.28 18.46
N ALA A 380 15.03 12.61 17.89
CA ALA A 380 13.72 12.17 18.41
C ALA A 380 13.56 10.64 18.37
N ILE A 381 13.98 9.99 17.28
CA ILE A 381 13.97 8.52 17.16
C ILE A 381 14.92 7.89 18.19
N GLU A 382 16.12 8.44 18.36
CA GLU A 382 17.08 7.95 19.35
C GLU A 382 16.52 8.08 20.77
N MET A 383 15.86 9.20 21.08
CA MET A 383 15.20 9.40 22.37
C MET A 383 14.07 8.40 22.59
N GLN A 384 13.24 8.13 21.57
CA GLN A 384 12.20 7.10 21.65
C GLN A 384 12.79 5.70 21.87
N MET A 385 13.88 5.34 21.18
CA MET A 385 14.58 4.07 21.40
C MET A 385 15.10 3.95 22.84
N LYS A 386 15.67 5.02 23.41
CA LYS A 386 16.12 5.02 24.81
C LYS A 386 14.95 4.80 25.78
N CYS A 387 13.80 5.42 25.55
CA CYS A 387 12.59 5.20 26.34
C CYS A 387 12.09 3.75 26.25
N VAL A 388 12.09 3.16 25.05
CA VAL A 388 11.72 1.75 24.85
C VAL A 388 12.66 0.82 25.61
N HIS A 389 13.98 1.03 25.50
CA HIS A 389 14.96 0.23 26.23
C HIS A 389 14.82 0.35 27.76
N ALA A 390 14.55 1.55 28.26
CA ALA A 390 14.29 1.76 29.69
C ALA A 390 13.03 1.01 30.15
N LYS A 391 11.98 1.01 29.33
CA LYS A 391 10.74 0.26 29.61
C LYS A 391 10.99 -1.26 29.61
N ASP A 392 11.77 -1.78 28.67
CA ASP A 392 12.14 -3.19 28.61
C ASP A 392 13.00 -3.62 29.82
N GLU A 393 13.87 -2.74 30.31
CA GLU A 393 14.67 -3.00 31.52
C GLU A 393 13.79 -3.10 32.77
N LEU A 394 12.86 -2.15 32.95
CA LEU A 394 11.86 -2.18 34.02
C LEU A 394 11.00 -3.44 33.96
N GLN A 395 10.56 -3.84 32.77
CA GLN A 395 9.79 -5.05 32.58
C GLN A 395 10.59 -6.31 32.95
N ARG A 396 11.90 -6.36 32.63
CA ARG A 396 12.77 -7.46 33.05
C ARG A 396 12.97 -7.51 34.57
N GLN A 397 13.11 -6.37 35.23
CA GLN A 397 13.20 -6.31 36.69
C GLN A 397 11.92 -6.82 37.35
N LEU A 398 10.75 -6.36 36.89
CA LEU A 398 9.46 -6.79 37.42
C LEU A 398 9.23 -8.29 37.23
N LEU A 399 9.57 -8.84 36.07
CA LEU A 399 9.50 -10.29 35.82
C LEU A 399 10.44 -11.08 36.74
N GLY A 400 11.62 -10.53 37.06
CA GLY A 400 12.55 -11.09 38.02
C GLY A 400 11.98 -11.12 39.44
N GLU A 401 11.35 -10.03 39.89
CA GLU A 401 10.69 -9.96 41.20
C GLU A 401 9.51 -10.94 41.31
N ILE A 402 8.68 -11.03 40.26
CA ILE A 402 7.58 -12.01 40.20
C ILE A 402 8.12 -13.44 40.29
N ALA A 403 9.24 -13.74 39.61
CA ALA A 403 9.87 -15.04 39.68
C ALA A 403 10.43 -15.36 41.08
N ASP A 404 11.07 -14.40 41.76
CA ASP A 404 11.55 -14.60 43.14
C ASP A 404 10.39 -14.80 44.12
N LEU A 405 9.30 -14.02 43.98
CA LEU A 405 8.10 -14.19 44.78
C LEU A 405 7.46 -15.57 44.58
N ARG A 406 7.35 -16.03 43.33
CA ARG A 406 6.86 -17.40 43.04
C ARG A 406 7.75 -18.46 43.67
N TYR A 407 9.07 -18.33 43.53
CA TYR A 407 10.02 -19.26 44.14
C TYR A 407 9.92 -19.30 45.67
N ARG A 408 9.71 -18.16 46.32
CA ARG A 408 9.48 -18.10 47.79
C ARG A 408 8.15 -18.74 48.19
N LEU A 409 7.10 -18.52 47.40
CA LEU A 409 5.78 -19.11 47.65
C LEU A 409 5.84 -20.64 47.55
N ASP A 410 6.49 -21.16 46.50
CA ASP A 410 6.63 -22.60 46.25
C ASP A 410 7.50 -23.31 47.30
N ASN A 411 8.39 -22.60 47.99
CA ASN A 411 9.23 -23.15 49.07
C ASN A 411 8.69 -22.87 50.49
N SER A 412 7.54 -22.20 50.61
CA SER A 412 6.87 -21.94 51.90
C SER A 412 5.58 -22.76 52.10
N LEU A 413 5.19 -23.53 51.09
CA LEU A 413 4.24 -24.64 51.14
C LEU A 413 5.01 -25.96 51.32
#